data_AF-A0A816F1J7-F1
#
_entry.id   AF-A0A816F1J7-F1
#
_cell.length_a   1.000
_cell.length_b   1.000
_cell.length_c   1.000
_cell.angle_alpha   90.00
_cell.angle_beta   90.00
_cell.angle_gamma   90.00
#
_symmetry.space_group_name_H-M   'P 1'
#
loop_
_entity.id
_entity.type
_entity.pdbx_description
1 polymer ?
#
loop_
_entity_poly.entity_id
_entity_poly.type
_entity_poly.pdbx_seq_one_letter_code
_entity_poly.pdbx_strand_id
1 'polypeptide(L)'
;MIGCRQDCRHVFYCSDECEQQHWDKFHQYECPFLDKIFALHDFNFNDDVINYARLVMRMLTHRLLEVLHKPHDMSIKDIWISRSHFDKFSMEKKKEFEVVAKILTEYILTGLIPSKIKCSHESIDFIQSFLPDTTDAEKVEINDFHFWFTEMTHLCLFSNDAAIIEVTKCLLIKVYILICMEEINALFHITFALEGYTHAPQTYAMGMYPSAAFVNHSCSPNLARFPVQEDRDNVRVGDVVFFATRSLKKGEELCYSYLEREYELYRKEQVNANEIIEAQTKRKQRLKEEFFFDCDCTRCFNESKGNLDTSYAALVKELKCTKSECKGWLIPSFEKYMRCEACGTSP
;
A
#
# COMPACT_ATOMS: atom_id res chain seq x y z
N MET A 1 -11.18 1.18 -18.27
CA MET A 1 -11.36 1.91 -17.01
C MET A 1 -12.56 2.82 -17.17
N ILE A 2 -13.48 2.77 -16.22
CA ILE A 2 -14.71 3.56 -16.19
C ILE A 2 -14.54 4.64 -15.13
N GLY A 3 -14.83 5.89 -15.47
CA GLY A 3 -14.77 7.00 -14.51
C GLY A 3 -16.01 7.02 -13.60
N CYS A 4 -15.85 7.57 -12.40
CA CYS A 4 -16.99 7.86 -11.53
C CYS A 4 -17.95 8.89 -12.15
N ARG A 5 -19.24 8.80 -11.83
CA ARG A 5 -20.29 9.70 -12.37
C ARG A 5 -20.18 11.11 -11.78
N GLN A 6 -21.02 12.01 -12.29
CA GLN A 6 -21.19 13.40 -11.81
C GLN A 6 -19.88 14.20 -11.74
N ASP A 7 -19.09 14.14 -12.83
CA ASP A 7 -17.83 14.90 -12.99
C ASP A 7 -16.72 14.57 -11.99
N CYS A 8 -16.83 13.48 -11.23
CA CYS A 8 -15.75 13.02 -10.36
C CYS A 8 -14.54 12.59 -11.20
N ARG A 9 -13.38 13.25 -10.99
CA ARG A 9 -12.14 13.01 -11.76
C ARG A 9 -11.12 12.15 -11.02
N HIS A 10 -11.49 11.65 -9.85
CA HIS A 10 -10.55 11.10 -8.87
C HIS A 10 -10.64 9.58 -8.72
N VAL A 11 -11.74 8.97 -9.17
CA VAL A 11 -12.00 7.55 -8.99
C VAL A 11 -12.30 6.89 -10.32
N PHE A 12 -11.62 5.77 -10.57
CA PHE A 12 -11.77 4.94 -11.75
C PHE A 12 -11.99 3.49 -11.34
N TYR A 13 -12.75 2.77 -12.15
CA TYR A 13 -13.15 1.39 -11.92
C TYR A 13 -12.71 0.50 -13.08
N CYS A 14 -12.54 -0.80 -12.79
CA CYS A 14 -12.21 -1.79 -13.81
C CYS A 14 -13.41 -2.16 -14.68
N SER A 15 -14.62 -2.16 -14.13
CA SER A 15 -15.87 -2.58 -14.77
C SER A 15 -17.07 -1.74 -14.31
N ASP A 16 -18.17 -1.80 -15.07
CA ASP A 16 -19.40 -1.05 -14.76
C ASP A 16 -20.03 -1.58 -13.48
N GLU A 17 -19.86 -2.88 -13.20
CA GLU A 17 -20.27 -3.53 -11.97
C GLU A 17 -19.54 -2.95 -10.75
N CYS A 18 -18.21 -2.79 -10.83
CA CYS A 18 -17.44 -2.18 -9.74
C CYS A 18 -17.80 -0.71 -9.53
N GLU A 19 -18.04 0.04 -10.60
CA GLU A 19 -18.52 1.42 -10.53
C GLU A 19 -19.87 1.50 -9.81
N GLN A 20 -20.85 0.70 -10.24
CA GLN A 20 -22.19 0.69 -9.66
C GLN A 20 -22.18 0.25 -8.18
N GLN A 21 -21.40 -0.78 -7.84
CA GLN A 21 -21.26 -1.23 -6.45
C GLN A 21 -20.69 -0.14 -5.54
N HIS A 22 -19.69 0.60 -6.03
CA HIS A 22 -19.15 1.73 -5.28
C HIS A 22 -20.15 2.88 -5.20
N TRP A 23 -20.82 3.20 -6.31
CA TRP A 23 -21.85 4.24 -6.38
C TRP A 23 -22.94 4.06 -5.32
N ASP A 24 -23.46 2.85 -5.20
CA ASP A 24 -24.58 2.55 -4.31
C ASP A 24 -24.20 2.55 -2.83
N LYS A 25 -22.96 2.15 -2.51
CA LYS A 25 -22.54 1.89 -1.12
C LYS A 25 -21.59 2.93 -0.55
N PHE A 26 -20.61 3.38 -1.33
CA PHE A 26 -19.41 4.07 -0.82
C PHE A 26 -19.24 5.48 -1.39
N HIS A 27 -19.73 5.75 -2.61
CA HIS A 27 -19.55 7.03 -3.31
C HIS A 27 -19.93 8.23 -2.45
N GLN A 28 -21.09 8.17 -1.79
CA GLN A 28 -21.55 9.28 -0.96
C GLN A 28 -20.56 9.59 0.18
N TYR A 29 -19.81 8.62 0.68
CA TYR A 29 -18.90 8.80 1.81
C TYR A 29 -17.50 9.19 1.37
N GLU A 30 -17.02 8.74 0.21
CA GLU A 30 -15.62 8.93 -0.22
C GLU A 30 -15.46 10.09 -1.21
N CYS A 31 -16.22 10.09 -2.31
CA CYS A 31 -15.97 10.98 -3.44
C CYS A 31 -16.03 12.48 -3.10
N PRO A 32 -17.01 12.98 -2.30
CA PRO A 32 -17.04 14.40 -1.92
C PRO A 32 -15.83 14.87 -1.12
N PHE A 33 -15.14 13.94 -0.43
CA PHE A 33 -13.94 14.27 0.33
C PHE A 33 -12.67 14.16 -0.51
N LEU A 34 -12.65 13.27 -1.52
CA LEU A 34 -11.53 13.15 -2.43
C LEU A 34 -11.24 14.48 -3.14
N ASP A 35 -12.26 15.22 -3.61
CA ASP A 35 -12.06 16.54 -4.22
C ASP A 35 -11.29 17.50 -3.30
N LYS A 36 -11.56 17.45 -1.98
CA LYS A 36 -10.85 18.24 -0.98
C LYS A 36 -9.42 17.76 -0.79
N ILE A 37 -9.19 16.44 -0.70
CA ILE A 37 -7.84 15.87 -0.58
C ILE A 37 -6.99 16.24 -1.79
N PHE A 38 -7.55 16.13 -3.00
CA PHE A 38 -6.80 16.45 -4.22
C PHE A 38 -6.52 17.94 -4.35
N ALA A 39 -7.38 18.83 -3.83
CA ALA A 39 -7.06 20.25 -3.69
C ALA A 39 -5.91 20.50 -2.68
N LEU A 40 -5.65 19.57 -1.75
CA LEU A 40 -4.47 19.64 -0.88
C LEU A 40 -3.18 19.22 -1.60
N HIS A 41 -3.26 18.48 -2.71
CA HIS A 41 -2.09 18.11 -3.52
C HIS A 41 -1.35 19.34 -4.06
N ASP A 42 -2.10 20.42 -4.35
CA ASP A 42 -1.56 21.73 -4.76
C ASP A 42 -0.67 22.39 -3.70
N PHE A 43 -0.59 21.85 -2.47
CA PHE A 43 0.29 22.30 -1.39
C PHE A 43 1.58 21.45 -1.24
N ASN A 44 2.03 20.75 -2.29
CA ASN A 44 3.31 20.01 -2.35
C ASN A 44 3.42 18.76 -1.44
N PHE A 45 2.35 18.00 -1.23
CA PHE A 45 2.46 16.70 -0.53
C PHE A 45 2.89 15.58 -1.47
N ASN A 46 3.71 14.65 -0.97
CA ASN A 46 4.14 13.44 -1.69
C ASN A 46 2.92 12.58 -2.07
N ASP A 47 2.87 12.08 -3.31
CA ASP A 47 1.82 11.19 -3.81
C ASP A 47 1.59 9.97 -2.90
N ASP A 48 2.65 9.47 -2.25
CA ASP A 48 2.55 8.34 -1.31
C ASP A 48 1.72 8.68 -0.07
N VAL A 49 1.84 9.91 0.46
CA VAL A 49 1.05 10.40 1.61
C VAL A 49 -0.44 10.44 1.24
N ILE A 50 -0.74 10.96 0.05
CA ILE A 50 -2.12 11.07 -0.44
C ILE A 50 -2.70 9.68 -0.71
N ASN A 51 -1.95 8.81 -1.39
CA ASN A 51 -2.40 7.44 -1.67
C ASN A 51 -2.58 6.62 -0.40
N TYR A 52 -1.72 6.81 0.60
CA TYR A 52 -1.86 6.16 1.89
C TYR A 52 -3.10 6.65 2.65
N ALA A 53 -3.31 7.97 2.73
CA ALA A 53 -4.52 8.53 3.32
C ALA A 53 -5.79 8.03 2.61
N ARG A 54 -5.80 7.94 1.28
CA ARG A 54 -6.91 7.38 0.49
C ARG A 54 -7.17 5.91 0.81
N LEU A 55 -6.12 5.10 0.93
CA LEU A 55 -6.24 3.68 1.28
C LEU A 55 -6.86 3.50 2.67
N VAL A 56 -6.32 4.20 3.67
CA VAL A 56 -6.83 4.13 5.06
C VAL A 56 -8.25 4.65 5.13
N MET A 57 -8.56 5.76 4.47
CA MET A 57 -9.92 6.31 4.36
C MET A 57 -10.91 5.25 3.84
N ARG A 58 -10.58 4.60 2.72
CA ARG A 58 -11.42 3.57 2.11
C ARG A 58 -11.60 2.35 3.03
N MET A 59 -10.53 1.89 3.67
CA MET A 59 -10.60 0.78 4.63
C MET A 59 -11.53 1.10 5.80
N LEU A 60 -11.43 2.30 6.37
CA LEU A 60 -12.29 2.75 7.46
C LEU A 60 -13.77 2.80 7.04
N THR A 61 -14.05 3.39 5.88
CA THR A 61 -15.41 3.57 5.38
C THR A 61 -16.07 2.25 5.05
N HIS A 62 -15.40 1.39 4.28
CA HIS A 62 -15.90 0.07 3.95
C HIS A 62 -16.27 -0.69 5.21
N ARG A 63 -15.36 -0.69 6.18
CA ARG A 63 -15.53 -1.48 7.37
C ARG A 63 -16.59 -0.91 8.32
N LEU A 64 -16.65 0.40 8.48
CA LEU A 64 -17.70 1.04 9.26
C LEU A 64 -19.09 0.74 8.67
N LEU A 65 -19.23 0.73 7.33
CA LEU A 65 -20.50 0.44 6.69
C LEU A 65 -20.88 -1.05 6.73
N GLU A 66 -19.93 -1.97 6.59
CA GLU A 66 -20.15 -3.40 6.85
C GLU A 66 -20.71 -3.63 8.25
N VAL A 67 -20.12 -2.96 9.23
CA VAL A 67 -20.56 -3.02 10.63
C VAL A 67 -21.98 -2.49 10.80
N LEU A 68 -22.31 -1.35 10.18
CA LEU A 68 -23.61 -0.70 10.33
C LEU A 68 -24.76 -1.39 9.57
N HIS A 69 -24.47 -2.07 8.44
CA HIS A 69 -25.51 -2.56 7.51
C HIS A 69 -25.67 -4.10 7.46
N LYS A 70 -25.06 -4.83 8.42
CA LYS A 70 -24.97 -6.29 8.63
C LYS A 70 -23.61 -6.89 8.22
N PRO A 71 -23.03 -7.77 9.06
CA PRO A 71 -21.69 -8.30 8.86
C PRO A 71 -21.64 -9.22 7.63
N HIS A 72 -20.91 -8.82 6.61
CA HIS A 72 -20.45 -9.73 5.57
C HIS A 72 -19.08 -10.32 5.94
N ASP A 73 -18.82 -11.49 5.36
CA ASP A 73 -17.81 -12.50 5.72
C ASP A 73 -16.34 -12.13 5.44
N MET A 74 -15.97 -10.84 5.46
CA MET A 74 -14.56 -10.46 5.54
C MET A 74 -14.20 -10.15 6.99
N SER A 75 -13.65 -11.17 7.65
CA SER A 75 -12.94 -11.01 8.91
C SER A 75 -11.62 -10.28 8.62
N ILE A 76 -11.62 -8.94 8.69
CA ILE A 76 -10.41 -8.09 8.72
C ILE A 76 -9.66 -8.25 10.07
N LYS A 77 -9.67 -9.44 10.68
CA LYS A 77 -8.89 -9.72 11.89
C LYS A 77 -7.39 -9.74 11.59
N ASP A 78 -7.01 -10.05 10.35
CA ASP A 78 -5.62 -10.24 9.96
C ASP A 78 -4.82 -8.93 9.90
N ILE A 79 -5.47 -7.77 9.67
CA ILE A 79 -4.80 -6.46 9.66
C ILE A 79 -4.28 -6.08 11.06
N TRP A 80 -4.89 -6.61 12.12
CA TRP A 80 -4.54 -6.27 13.50
C TRP A 80 -3.47 -7.19 14.10
N ILE A 81 -2.96 -8.16 13.34
CA ILE A 81 -1.82 -9.00 13.74
C ILE A 81 -0.50 -8.23 13.60
N SER A 82 -0.53 -7.08 12.91
CA SER A 82 0.64 -6.28 12.59
C SER A 82 1.35 -5.70 13.82
N ARG A 83 2.64 -5.43 13.68
CA ARG A 83 3.46 -4.84 14.76
C ARG A 83 3.86 -3.42 14.40
N SER A 84 3.72 -2.52 15.36
CA SER A 84 4.27 -1.16 15.23
C SER A 84 5.80 -1.19 15.25
N HIS A 85 6.39 -0.45 14.31
CA HIS A 85 7.81 -0.09 14.30
C HIS A 85 8.01 1.42 14.47
N PHE A 86 7.06 2.08 15.13
CA PHE A 86 7.00 3.55 15.20
C PHE A 86 8.32 4.21 15.63
N ASP A 87 8.98 3.65 16.64
CA ASP A 87 10.24 4.16 17.20
C ASP A 87 11.41 4.13 16.22
N LYS A 88 11.32 3.28 15.19
CA LYS A 88 12.37 3.11 14.19
C LYS A 88 12.21 4.06 12.99
N PHE A 89 11.03 4.65 12.78
CA PHE A 89 10.82 5.58 11.67
C PHE A 89 11.60 6.88 11.84
N SER A 90 12.06 7.42 10.71
CA SER A 90 12.68 8.74 10.66
C SER A 90 11.69 9.85 11.05
N MET A 91 12.20 11.01 11.48
CA MET A 91 11.35 12.17 11.78
C MET A 91 10.57 12.66 10.55
N GLU A 92 11.13 12.49 9.35
CA GLU A 92 10.46 12.78 8.09
C GLU A 92 9.24 11.86 7.88
N LYS A 93 9.42 10.56 8.07
CA LYS A 93 8.32 9.59 7.95
C LYS A 93 7.23 9.81 9.01
N LYS A 94 7.62 10.15 10.24
CA LYS A 94 6.67 10.54 11.30
C LYS A 94 5.87 11.80 10.93
N LYS A 95 6.49 12.77 10.23
CA LYS A 95 5.79 13.95 9.72
C LYS A 95 4.84 13.61 8.58
N GLU A 96 5.16 12.65 7.73
CA GLU A 96 4.20 12.12 6.73
C GLU A 96 2.97 11.53 7.42
N PHE A 97 3.16 10.72 8.46
CA PHE A 97 2.05 10.17 9.25
C PHE A 97 1.20 11.24 9.92
N GLU A 98 1.80 12.35 10.36
CA GLU A 98 1.06 13.51 10.86
C GLU A 98 0.09 14.08 9.81
N VAL A 99 0.54 14.18 8.57
CA VAL A 99 -0.29 14.69 7.47
C VAL A 99 -1.43 13.72 7.17
N VAL A 100 -1.12 12.42 7.06
CA VAL A 100 -2.13 11.36 6.85
C VAL A 100 -3.19 11.41 7.94
N ALA A 101 -2.76 11.49 9.20
CA ALA A 101 -3.62 11.62 10.34
C ALA A 101 -4.54 12.85 10.27
N LYS A 102 -4.00 14.03 9.92
CA LYS A 102 -4.81 15.26 9.78
C LYS A 102 -5.90 15.11 8.71
N ILE A 103 -5.55 14.54 7.56
CA ILE A 103 -6.49 14.27 6.46
C ILE A 103 -7.61 13.33 6.94
N LEU A 104 -7.26 12.24 7.61
CA LEU A 104 -8.22 11.25 8.10
C LEU A 104 -9.10 11.78 9.22
N THR A 105 -8.57 12.66 10.08
CA THR A 105 -9.38 13.34 11.09
C THR A 105 -10.43 14.24 10.46
N GLU A 106 -10.04 15.06 9.48
CA GLU A 106 -11.00 15.90 8.77
C GLU A 106 -12.02 15.06 8.00
N TYR A 107 -11.59 13.91 7.45
CA TYR A 107 -12.50 12.96 6.82
C TYR A 107 -13.57 12.45 7.80
N ILE A 108 -13.15 11.97 8.97
CA ILE A 108 -14.05 11.45 9.99
C ILE A 108 -15.02 12.55 10.43
N LEU A 109 -14.50 13.74 10.72
CA LEU A 109 -15.25 14.86 11.26
C LEU A 109 -16.21 15.50 10.25
N THR A 110 -15.93 15.47 8.95
CA THR A 110 -16.73 16.23 7.97
C THR A 110 -17.38 15.35 6.90
N GLY A 111 -16.73 14.24 6.53
CA GLY A 111 -17.20 13.31 5.50
C GLY A 111 -17.99 12.12 6.07
N LEU A 112 -17.60 11.64 7.25
CA LEU A 112 -18.13 10.40 7.81
C LEU A 112 -19.22 10.63 8.87
N ILE A 113 -18.96 11.44 9.91
CA ILE A 113 -19.72 11.36 11.17
C ILE A 113 -20.77 12.43 11.51
N PRO A 114 -20.87 13.65 10.94
CA PRO A 114 -22.01 14.51 11.33
C PRO A 114 -23.27 14.33 10.47
N SER A 115 -23.19 13.75 9.26
CA SER A 115 -24.28 13.86 8.28
C SER A 115 -24.85 12.53 7.75
N LYS A 116 -24.14 11.39 7.88
CA LYS A 116 -24.52 10.15 7.16
C LYS A 116 -24.64 8.89 8.01
N ILE A 117 -24.17 8.91 9.26
CA ILE A 117 -24.22 7.76 10.17
C ILE A 117 -24.95 8.17 11.45
N LYS A 118 -26.12 7.57 11.71
CA LYS A 118 -26.80 7.71 13.01
C LYS A 118 -26.10 6.80 14.02
N CYS A 119 -25.51 7.38 15.06
CA CYS A 119 -24.85 6.63 16.12
C CYS A 119 -25.85 6.29 17.23
N SER A 120 -26.06 5.01 17.53
CA SER A 120 -26.79 4.53 18.74
C SER A 120 -25.79 4.07 19.80
N HIS A 121 -26.22 3.86 21.07
CA HIS A 121 -25.36 3.24 22.09
C HIS A 121 -24.85 1.84 21.68
N GLU A 122 -25.69 1.06 20.99
CA GLU A 122 -25.28 -0.23 20.40
C GLU A 122 -24.18 -0.06 19.34
N SER A 123 -24.14 1.09 18.64
CA SER A 123 -23.07 1.41 17.70
C SER A 123 -21.75 1.71 18.40
N ILE A 124 -21.78 2.29 19.62
CA ILE A 124 -20.58 2.62 20.41
C ILE A 124 -19.90 1.35 20.92
N ASP A 125 -20.64 0.52 21.65
CA ASP A 125 -20.12 -0.74 22.22
C ASP A 125 -19.56 -1.65 21.12
N PHE A 126 -20.20 -1.62 19.94
CA PHE A 126 -19.77 -2.42 18.81
C PHE A 126 -18.56 -1.83 18.07
N ILE A 127 -18.44 -0.50 17.93
CA ILE A 127 -17.23 0.16 17.40
C ILE A 127 -16.03 -0.07 18.32
N GLN A 128 -16.24 -0.12 19.63
CA GLN A 128 -15.21 -0.54 20.58
C GLN A 128 -14.78 -2.00 20.35
N SER A 129 -15.72 -2.90 20.01
CA SER A 129 -15.43 -4.30 19.67
C SER A 129 -14.79 -4.52 18.27
N PHE A 130 -14.96 -3.56 17.37
CA PHE A 130 -14.51 -3.61 15.97
C PHE A 130 -12.98 -3.49 15.84
N LEU A 131 -12.31 -2.82 16.78
CA LEU A 131 -10.92 -2.39 16.66
C LEU A 131 -10.13 -2.94 17.85
N PRO A 132 -8.89 -3.44 17.67
CA PRO A 132 -8.18 -4.30 18.63
C PRO A 132 -8.18 -3.72 20.03
N ASP A 133 -8.35 -4.57 21.05
CA ASP A 133 -8.38 -4.12 22.45
C ASP A 133 -7.23 -3.14 22.73
N THR A 134 -7.54 -2.06 23.44
CA THR A 134 -6.57 -0.99 23.75
C THR A 134 -5.36 -1.50 24.55
N THR A 135 -5.36 -2.75 25.01
CA THR A 135 -4.19 -3.44 25.56
C THR A 135 -3.07 -3.66 24.54
N ASP A 136 -3.36 -3.78 23.24
CA ASP A 136 -2.30 -3.74 22.21
C ASP A 136 -1.82 -2.31 21.93
N ALA A 137 -2.64 -1.31 22.27
CA ALA A 137 -2.25 0.09 22.28
C ALA A 137 -1.29 0.42 23.44
N GLU A 138 -1.01 -0.50 24.37
CA GLU A 138 0.10 -0.36 25.32
C GLU A 138 1.47 -0.60 24.67
N LYS A 139 1.52 -1.24 23.48
CA LYS A 139 2.77 -1.43 22.70
C LYS A 139 3.07 -0.26 21.76
N VAL A 140 2.08 0.58 21.48
CA VAL A 140 2.26 1.87 20.80
C VAL A 140 2.34 2.88 21.93
N GLU A 141 3.47 3.54 22.16
CA GLU A 141 3.51 4.60 23.16
C GLU A 141 2.56 5.74 22.71
N ILE A 142 1.29 5.68 23.12
CA ILE A 142 0.26 6.72 22.87
C ILE A 142 0.76 8.09 23.35
N ASN A 143 1.70 8.10 24.30
CA ASN A 143 2.38 9.29 24.80
C ASN A 143 3.09 10.10 23.70
N ASP A 144 3.65 9.45 22.66
CA ASP A 144 4.30 10.13 21.54
C ASP A 144 3.31 10.94 20.69
N PHE A 145 2.03 10.57 20.75
CA PHE A 145 0.93 11.22 20.03
C PHE A 145 0.04 12.09 20.93
N HIS A 146 0.36 12.19 22.22
CA HIS A 146 -0.46 12.90 23.21
C HIS A 146 -0.73 14.36 22.80
N PHE A 147 0.26 15.01 22.18
CA PHE A 147 0.11 16.37 21.66
C PHE A 147 -0.95 16.45 20.54
N TRP A 148 -0.91 15.55 19.57
CA TRP A 148 -1.90 15.50 18.47
C TRP A 148 -3.28 15.07 18.96
N PHE A 149 -3.33 14.12 19.88
CA PHE A 149 -4.57 13.66 20.49
C PHE A 149 -5.29 14.79 21.25
N THR A 150 -4.54 15.65 21.95
CA THR A 150 -5.10 16.77 22.72
C THR A 150 -5.71 17.83 21.81
N GLU A 151 -5.00 18.31 20.78
CA GLU A 151 -5.56 19.31 19.85
C GLU A 151 -6.76 18.78 19.05
N MET A 152 -6.78 17.49 18.71
CA MET A 152 -7.84 16.91 17.89
C MET A 152 -9.08 16.46 18.67
N THR A 153 -8.92 16.08 19.94
CA THR A 153 -10.07 15.91 20.84
C THR A 153 -10.80 17.22 21.06
N HIS A 154 -10.13 18.38 20.98
CA HIS A 154 -10.80 19.68 20.95
C HIS A 154 -11.65 19.89 19.69
N LEU A 155 -11.24 19.37 18.53
CA LEU A 155 -12.04 19.41 17.29
C LEU A 155 -13.28 18.51 17.36
N CYS A 156 -13.30 17.48 18.21
CA CYS A 156 -14.49 16.65 18.42
C CYS A 156 -15.62 17.40 19.18
N LEU A 157 -15.33 18.56 19.77
CA LEU A 157 -16.26 19.32 20.61
C LEU A 157 -17.31 20.13 19.82
N PHE A 158 -17.33 20.07 18.49
CA PHE A 158 -18.34 20.76 17.68
C PHE A 158 -19.70 20.04 17.64
N SER A 159 -19.79 18.80 18.12
CA SER A 159 -21.06 18.09 18.30
C SER A 159 -21.54 18.21 19.75
N ASN A 160 -22.84 18.42 19.94
CA ASN A 160 -23.47 18.34 21.27
C ASN A 160 -23.93 16.91 21.63
N ASP A 161 -23.78 15.95 20.71
CA ASP A 161 -24.17 14.56 20.90
C ASP A 161 -22.98 13.76 21.47
N ALA A 162 -23.12 13.31 22.71
CA ALA A 162 -22.09 12.55 23.42
C ALA A 162 -21.74 11.22 22.73
N ALA A 163 -22.70 10.57 22.06
CA ALA A 163 -22.44 9.34 21.31
C ALA A 163 -21.56 9.61 20.10
N ILE A 164 -21.83 10.69 19.37
CA ILE A 164 -21.04 11.12 18.21
C ILE A 164 -19.61 11.46 18.62
N ILE A 165 -19.44 12.18 19.73
CA ILE A 165 -18.11 12.52 20.28
C ILE A 165 -17.32 11.23 20.58
N GLU A 166 -17.96 10.27 21.25
CA GLU A 166 -17.29 9.03 21.67
C GLU A 166 -16.88 8.17 20.46
N VAL A 167 -17.78 7.97 19.50
CA VAL A 167 -17.47 7.24 18.26
C VAL A 167 -16.33 7.91 17.50
N THR A 168 -16.35 9.24 17.39
CA THR A 168 -15.30 10.00 16.71
C THR A 168 -13.95 9.77 17.38
N LYS A 169 -13.89 9.88 18.71
CA LYS A 169 -12.65 9.61 19.47
C LYS A 169 -12.15 8.19 19.26
N CYS A 170 -13.04 7.19 19.35
CA CYS A 170 -12.68 5.80 19.12
C CYS A 170 -12.10 5.58 17.72
N LEU A 171 -12.75 6.10 16.67
CA LEU A 171 -12.25 5.95 15.30
C LEU A 171 -10.90 6.63 15.12
N LEU A 172 -10.73 7.85 15.62
CA LEU A 172 -9.46 8.56 15.55
C LEU A 172 -8.34 7.72 16.16
N ILE A 173 -8.46 7.33 17.43
CA ILE A 173 -7.45 6.52 18.13
C ILE A 173 -7.01 5.31 17.30
N LYS A 174 -7.97 4.61 16.70
CA LYS A 174 -7.70 3.36 16.01
C LYS A 174 -7.13 3.57 14.60
N VAL A 175 -7.47 4.68 13.95
CA VAL A 175 -6.77 5.14 12.74
C VAL A 175 -5.31 5.42 13.02
N TYR A 176 -5.00 6.11 14.12
CA TYR A 176 -3.62 6.37 14.51
C TYR A 176 -2.86 5.08 14.77
N ILE A 177 -3.48 4.13 15.48
CA ILE A 177 -2.91 2.81 15.70
C ILE A 177 -2.62 2.13 14.36
N LEU A 178 -3.57 2.14 13.41
CA LEU A 178 -3.37 1.56 12.08
C LEU A 178 -2.21 2.23 11.32
N ILE A 179 -2.09 3.56 11.38
CA ILE A 179 -0.98 4.29 10.78
C ILE A 179 0.36 3.86 11.38
N CYS A 180 0.39 3.63 12.70
CA CYS A 180 1.60 3.22 13.42
C CYS A 180 1.94 1.74 13.24
N MET A 181 0.94 0.90 12.99
CA MET A 181 1.07 -0.55 12.81
C MET A 181 1.47 -0.94 11.38
N GLU A 182 1.97 -0.01 10.57
CA GLU A 182 2.37 -0.27 9.20
C GLU A 182 3.34 -1.47 9.12
N GLU A 183 2.85 -2.59 8.59
CA GLU A 183 3.71 -3.68 8.13
C GLU A 183 4.37 -3.23 6.82
N ILE A 184 5.66 -2.98 6.92
CA ILE A 184 6.46 -2.37 5.87
C ILE A 184 6.42 -3.20 4.57
N ASN A 185 6.14 -4.51 4.66
CA ASN A 185 6.01 -5.41 3.51
C ASN A 185 4.57 -5.80 3.14
N ALA A 186 3.54 -5.27 3.79
CA ALA A 186 2.13 -5.52 3.43
C ALA A 186 1.57 -4.45 2.48
N LEU A 187 2.17 -3.26 2.43
CA LEU A 187 1.76 -2.17 1.55
C LEU A 187 2.47 -2.24 0.20
N PHE A 188 1.69 -2.32 -0.88
CA PHE A 188 2.19 -2.39 -2.24
C PHE A 188 1.77 -1.21 -3.09
N HIS A 189 2.74 -0.64 -3.79
CA HIS A 189 2.49 0.31 -4.87
C HIS A 189 2.02 -0.45 -6.11
N ILE A 190 0.89 -0.05 -6.66
CA ILE A 190 0.38 -0.51 -7.94
C ILE A 190 0.87 0.49 -8.98
N THR A 191 1.68 0.02 -9.92
CA THR A 191 2.36 0.86 -10.91
C THR A 191 1.91 0.57 -12.35
N PHE A 192 1.88 1.60 -13.20
CA PHE A 192 1.50 1.54 -14.61
C PHE A 192 2.43 2.40 -15.49
N ALA A 193 2.63 2.04 -16.75
CA ALA A 193 3.43 2.83 -17.69
C ALA A 193 2.62 3.99 -18.32
N LEU A 194 2.19 4.95 -17.50
CA LEU A 194 1.30 6.06 -17.90
C LEU A 194 2.01 7.07 -18.79
N GLU A 195 3.28 7.37 -18.53
CA GLU A 195 4.10 8.25 -19.38
C GLU A 195 4.64 7.54 -20.63
N GLY A 196 4.12 6.34 -20.92
CA GLY A 196 4.54 5.51 -22.03
C GLY A 196 5.68 4.56 -21.68
N TYR A 197 5.93 3.62 -22.59
CA TYR A 197 6.78 2.46 -22.34
C TYR A 197 8.28 2.75 -22.22
N THR A 198 8.71 3.97 -22.53
CA THR A 198 10.11 4.45 -22.41
C THR A 198 10.41 5.02 -21.02
N HIS A 199 9.39 5.19 -20.18
CA HIS A 199 9.51 5.63 -18.80
C HIS A 199 9.36 4.43 -17.84
N ALA A 200 9.91 4.58 -16.63
CA ALA A 200 9.66 3.58 -15.59
C ALA A 200 8.17 3.62 -15.21
N PRO A 201 7.50 2.50 -14.90
CA PRO A 201 6.09 2.56 -14.56
C PRO A 201 5.87 3.38 -13.29
N GLN A 202 4.91 4.31 -13.34
CA GLN A 202 4.57 5.26 -12.29
C GLN A 202 3.60 4.63 -11.29
N THR A 203 3.76 4.96 -10.01
CA THR A 203 2.79 4.61 -8.96
C THR A 203 1.45 5.28 -9.25
N TYR A 204 0.38 4.50 -9.16
CA TYR A 204 -0.99 4.98 -9.38
C TYR A 204 -1.90 4.74 -8.17
N ALA A 205 -1.67 3.65 -7.45
CA ALA A 205 -2.46 3.28 -6.29
C ALA A 205 -1.61 2.53 -5.27
N MET A 206 -2.16 2.38 -4.07
CA MET A 206 -1.59 1.56 -3.01
C MET A 206 -2.62 0.48 -2.60
N GLY A 207 -2.16 -0.72 -2.29
CA GLY A 207 -2.98 -1.80 -1.76
C GLY A 207 -2.32 -2.47 -0.56
N MET A 208 -3.13 -3.04 0.33
CA MET A 208 -2.64 -3.78 1.50
C MET A 208 -2.91 -5.28 1.32
N TYR A 209 -1.87 -6.10 1.48
CA TYR A 209 -1.91 -7.54 1.28
C TYR A 209 -1.23 -8.27 2.46
N PRO A 210 -1.94 -8.49 3.58
CA PRO A 210 -1.35 -9.08 4.79
C PRO A 210 -0.70 -10.44 4.55
N SER A 211 -1.28 -11.27 3.66
CA SER A 211 -0.71 -12.58 3.32
C SER A 211 0.67 -12.49 2.66
N ALA A 212 1.00 -11.37 2.02
CA ALA A 212 2.29 -11.18 1.41
C ALA A 212 3.39 -10.82 2.42
N ALA A 213 3.01 -10.39 3.63
CA ALA A 213 3.95 -10.08 4.70
C ALA A 213 4.68 -11.34 5.24
N PHE A 214 4.14 -12.53 4.98
CA PHE A 214 4.78 -13.80 5.32
C PHE A 214 5.94 -14.20 4.39
N VAL A 215 6.13 -13.50 3.27
CA VAL A 215 7.18 -13.82 2.29
C VAL A 215 8.35 -12.87 2.50
N ASN A 216 9.53 -13.43 2.81
CA ASN A 216 10.70 -12.63 3.16
C ASN A 216 11.37 -11.95 1.96
N HIS A 217 12.24 -10.99 2.26
CA HIS A 217 13.05 -10.30 1.27
C HIS A 217 14.24 -11.17 0.79
N SER A 218 14.52 -11.14 -0.51
CA SER A 218 15.86 -11.43 -1.04
C SER A 218 16.16 -10.51 -2.23
N CYS A 219 17.39 -10.00 -2.31
CA CYS A 219 17.82 -9.22 -3.48
C CYS A 219 18.05 -10.10 -4.72
N SER A 220 18.13 -11.43 -4.54
CA SER A 220 18.10 -12.46 -5.60
C SER A 220 16.91 -13.39 -5.35
N PRO A 221 15.68 -12.90 -5.59
CA PRO A 221 14.47 -13.60 -5.19
C PRO A 221 14.14 -14.78 -6.11
N ASN A 222 13.39 -15.74 -5.57
CA ASN A 222 12.84 -16.87 -6.34
C ASN A 222 11.34 -16.70 -6.67
N LEU A 223 10.73 -15.62 -6.18
CA LEU A 223 9.42 -15.12 -6.58
C LEU A 223 9.53 -13.73 -7.21
N ALA A 224 8.69 -13.49 -8.22
CA ALA A 224 8.42 -12.17 -8.75
C ALA A 224 6.94 -11.84 -8.51
N ARG A 225 6.69 -10.61 -8.07
CA ARG A 225 5.37 -10.09 -7.75
C ARG A 225 4.86 -9.26 -8.93
N PHE A 226 3.63 -9.51 -9.37
CA PHE A 226 3.00 -8.71 -10.42
C PHE A 226 1.56 -8.33 -10.05
N PRO A 227 1.15 -7.08 -10.29
CA PRO A 227 -0.26 -6.72 -10.26
C PRO A 227 -0.97 -7.36 -11.45
N VAL A 228 -2.13 -7.95 -11.22
CA VAL A 228 -2.93 -8.50 -12.31
C VAL A 228 -3.76 -7.39 -12.97
N GLN A 229 -3.61 -7.29 -14.29
CA GLN A 229 -4.21 -6.23 -15.10
C GLN A 229 -5.45 -6.69 -15.88
N GLU A 230 -5.66 -8.00 -16.03
CA GLU A 230 -6.71 -8.61 -16.85
C GLU A 230 -7.51 -9.63 -16.05
N ASP A 231 -8.69 -10.01 -16.55
CA ASP A 231 -9.56 -11.01 -15.93
C ASP A 231 -9.92 -10.73 -14.46
N ARG A 232 -9.98 -9.45 -14.07
CA ARG A 232 -10.32 -9.04 -12.69
C ARG A 232 -11.71 -9.47 -12.23
N ASP A 233 -12.62 -9.73 -13.17
CA ASP A 233 -13.95 -10.25 -12.87
C ASP A 233 -13.91 -11.75 -12.48
N ASN A 234 -12.79 -12.43 -12.73
CA ASN A 234 -12.57 -13.80 -12.29
C ASN A 234 -12.08 -13.82 -10.85
N VAL A 235 -12.97 -14.16 -9.92
CA VAL A 235 -12.68 -14.29 -8.48
C VAL A 235 -11.52 -15.24 -8.12
N ARG A 236 -11.06 -16.08 -9.07
CA ARG A 236 -9.88 -16.95 -8.89
C ARG A 236 -8.56 -16.26 -9.19
N VAL A 237 -8.60 -15.07 -9.79
CA VAL A 237 -7.44 -14.27 -10.19
C VAL A 237 -7.27 -13.17 -9.15
N GLY A 238 -6.22 -13.29 -8.32
CA GLY A 238 -5.93 -12.29 -7.29
C GLY A 238 -5.40 -10.99 -7.88
N ASP A 239 -5.60 -9.86 -7.18
CA ASP A 239 -5.10 -8.54 -7.60
C ASP A 239 -3.58 -8.47 -7.71
N VAL A 240 -2.89 -9.29 -6.92
CA VAL A 240 -1.43 -9.47 -6.93
C VAL A 240 -1.13 -10.96 -6.93
N VAL A 241 -0.21 -11.37 -7.81
CA VAL A 241 0.22 -12.77 -7.93
C VAL A 241 1.73 -12.86 -7.82
N PHE A 242 2.19 -13.90 -7.12
CA PHE A 242 3.60 -14.29 -7.05
C PHE A 242 3.86 -15.44 -8.02
N PHE A 243 4.79 -15.24 -8.94
CA PHE A 243 5.26 -16.27 -9.85
C PHE A 243 6.65 -16.72 -9.48
N ALA A 244 6.89 -18.02 -9.57
CA ALA A 244 8.24 -18.56 -9.47
C ALA A 244 9.09 -18.05 -10.63
N THR A 245 10.26 -17.51 -10.33
CA THR A 245 11.21 -17.01 -11.34
C THR A 245 12.16 -18.10 -11.84
N ARG A 246 12.12 -19.27 -11.20
CA ARG A 246 12.90 -20.45 -11.54
C ARG A 246 12.25 -21.69 -10.94
N SER A 247 12.79 -22.87 -11.25
CA SER A 247 12.41 -24.10 -10.55
C SER A 247 12.68 -23.99 -9.04
N LEU A 248 11.71 -24.40 -8.24
CA LEU A 248 11.74 -24.37 -6.78
C LEU A 248 11.90 -25.78 -6.21
N LYS A 249 12.70 -25.92 -5.15
CA LYS A 249 12.82 -27.19 -4.43
C LYS A 249 11.84 -27.24 -3.25
N LYS A 250 11.35 -28.45 -2.93
CA LYS A 250 10.53 -28.64 -1.72
C LYS A 250 11.32 -28.22 -0.48
N GLY A 251 10.72 -27.36 0.35
CA GLY A 251 11.34 -26.83 1.57
C GLY A 251 12.28 -25.65 1.35
N GLU A 252 12.43 -25.19 0.11
CA GLU A 252 13.12 -23.92 -0.18
C GLU A 252 12.27 -22.75 0.31
N GLU A 253 12.89 -21.79 0.99
CA GLU A 253 12.23 -20.56 1.40
C GLU A 253 11.82 -19.74 0.17
N LEU A 254 10.60 -19.20 0.22
CA LEU A 254 10.10 -18.31 -0.82
C LEU A 254 10.43 -16.86 -0.45
N CYS A 255 11.06 -16.15 -1.37
CA CYS A 255 11.45 -14.75 -1.18
C CYS A 255 11.10 -13.92 -2.42
N TYR A 256 10.65 -12.69 -2.21
CA TYR A 256 10.55 -11.67 -3.24
C TYR A 256 11.41 -10.45 -2.89
N SER A 257 11.64 -9.54 -3.84
CA SER A 257 12.30 -8.27 -3.53
C SER A 257 11.28 -7.25 -3.05
N TYR A 258 11.43 -6.78 -1.82
CA TYR A 258 10.63 -5.67 -1.27
C TYR A 258 10.87 -4.36 -2.01
N LEU A 259 12.11 -4.17 -2.47
CA LEU A 259 12.47 -3.00 -3.26
C LEU A 259 12.09 -3.23 -4.70
N GLU A 260 11.33 -2.28 -5.24
CA GLU A 260 10.96 -2.29 -6.64
C GLU A 260 12.16 -1.88 -7.52
N ARG A 261 12.34 -2.61 -8.61
CA ARG A 261 12.94 -2.11 -9.84
C ARG A 261 14.41 -1.63 -9.80
N GLU A 262 15.21 -2.13 -8.86
CA GLU A 262 16.67 -1.87 -8.79
C GLU A 262 17.50 -2.72 -9.78
N TYR A 263 17.17 -2.60 -11.07
CA TYR A 263 17.75 -3.40 -12.15
C TYR A 263 18.56 -2.57 -13.17
N GLU A 264 18.54 -1.24 -13.05
CA GLU A 264 19.23 -0.35 -14.01
C GLU A 264 20.72 -0.67 -14.14
N LEU A 265 21.36 -1.05 -13.04
CA LEU A 265 22.74 -1.52 -13.05
C LEU A 265 22.93 -2.75 -13.96
N TYR A 266 21.99 -3.69 -13.90
CA TYR A 266 21.99 -4.95 -14.67
C TYR A 266 21.56 -4.77 -16.13
N ARG A 267 21.09 -3.57 -16.53
CA ARG A 267 20.81 -3.21 -17.93
C ARG A 267 22.02 -2.66 -18.66
N LYS A 268 23.05 -2.19 -17.95
CA LYS A 268 24.26 -1.63 -18.55
C LYS A 268 25.10 -2.73 -19.21
N GLU A 269 25.69 -2.42 -20.38
CA GLU A 269 26.61 -3.33 -21.07
C GLU A 269 27.92 -3.54 -20.31
N GLN A 270 28.38 -2.49 -19.60
CA GLN A 270 29.58 -2.50 -18.80
C GLN A 270 29.28 -1.89 -17.44
N VAL A 271 29.78 -2.55 -16.40
CA VAL A 271 29.62 -2.15 -15.00
C VAL A 271 30.94 -2.39 -14.30
N ASN A 272 31.43 -1.40 -13.54
CA ASN A 272 32.66 -1.57 -12.77
C ASN A 272 32.37 -1.96 -11.31
N ALA A 273 33.40 -2.46 -10.62
CA ALA A 273 33.29 -2.94 -9.23
C ALA A 273 32.76 -1.86 -8.26
N ASN A 274 33.14 -0.59 -8.44
CA ASN A 274 32.70 0.48 -7.55
C ASN A 274 31.21 0.78 -7.74
N GLU A 275 30.71 0.80 -8.97
CA GLU A 275 29.27 0.97 -9.24
C GLU A 275 28.43 -0.15 -8.60
N ILE A 276 28.95 -1.39 -8.62
CA ILE A 276 28.30 -2.55 -8.01
C ILE A 276 28.22 -2.40 -6.49
N ILE A 277 29.34 -2.02 -5.84
CA ILE A 277 29.40 -1.82 -4.39
C ILE A 277 28.50 -0.64 -3.98
N GLU A 278 28.49 0.45 -4.75
CA GLU A 278 27.63 1.62 -4.48
C GLU A 278 26.14 1.25 -4.58
N ALA A 279 25.73 0.53 -5.62
CA ALA A 279 24.36 0.07 -5.78
C ALA A 279 23.93 -0.87 -4.63
N GLN A 280 24.82 -1.78 -4.20
CA GLN A 280 24.59 -2.64 -3.05
C GLN A 280 24.44 -1.83 -1.75
N THR A 281 25.28 -0.82 -1.56
CA THR A 281 25.26 0.02 -0.36
C THR A 281 23.95 0.79 -0.27
N LYS A 282 23.53 1.43 -1.37
CA LYS A 282 22.24 2.14 -1.45
C LYS A 282 21.06 1.20 -1.18
N ARG A 283 21.07 0.01 -1.79
CA ARG A 283 20.03 -1.00 -1.56
C ARG A 283 19.94 -1.42 -0.09
N LYS A 284 21.08 -1.73 0.54
CA LYS A 284 21.12 -2.10 1.97
C LYS A 284 20.67 -0.96 2.88
N GLN A 285 21.05 0.28 2.55
CA GLN A 285 20.62 1.46 3.28
C GLN A 285 19.09 1.59 3.22
N ARG A 286 18.49 1.48 2.04
CA ARG A 286 17.03 1.51 1.87
C ARG A 286 16.33 0.40 2.64
N LEU A 287 16.81 -0.84 2.56
CA LEU A 287 16.25 -1.96 3.35
C LEU A 287 16.31 -1.70 4.86
N LYS A 288 17.37 -1.04 5.32
CA LYS A 288 17.53 -0.69 6.73
C LYS A 288 16.62 0.46 7.16
N GLU A 289 16.47 1.48 6.33
CA GLU A 289 15.67 2.67 6.62
C GLU A 289 14.17 2.41 6.48
N GLU A 290 13.77 1.68 5.42
CA GLU A 290 12.38 1.37 5.13
C GLU A 290 11.93 0.14 5.94
N PHE A 291 12.72 -0.95 5.98
CA PHE A 291 12.31 -2.27 6.51
C PHE A 291 13.04 -2.73 7.79
N PHE A 292 13.95 -1.91 8.33
CA PHE A 292 14.61 -2.13 9.61
C PHE A 292 15.40 -3.44 9.78
N PHE A 293 16.00 -3.95 8.71
CA PHE A 293 16.90 -5.10 8.77
C PHE A 293 18.13 -4.94 7.88
N ASP A 294 19.20 -5.67 8.21
CA ASP A 294 20.42 -5.73 7.41
C ASP A 294 20.38 -6.96 6.50
N CYS A 295 20.18 -6.76 5.20
CA CYS A 295 20.14 -7.87 4.23
C CYS A 295 21.51 -8.54 4.05
N ASP A 296 21.52 -9.88 4.10
CA ASP A 296 22.69 -10.76 4.01
C ASP A 296 22.58 -11.80 2.87
N CYS A 297 21.62 -11.61 1.95
CA CYS A 297 21.41 -12.54 0.84
C CYS A 297 22.65 -12.68 -0.08
N THR A 298 22.67 -13.75 -0.89
CA THR A 298 23.78 -14.07 -1.80
C THR A 298 24.17 -12.92 -2.73
N ARG A 299 23.21 -12.17 -3.27
CA ARG A 299 23.51 -10.99 -4.11
C ARG A 299 24.23 -9.90 -3.32
N CYS A 300 23.77 -9.58 -2.11
CA CYS A 300 24.44 -8.59 -1.24
C CYS A 300 25.87 -9.01 -0.89
N PHE A 301 26.13 -10.32 -0.72
CA PHE A 301 27.47 -10.86 -0.49
C PHE A 301 28.36 -10.82 -1.73
N ASN A 302 27.84 -11.11 -2.91
CA ASN A 302 28.60 -11.07 -4.16
C ASN A 302 28.97 -9.63 -4.54
N GLU A 303 28.00 -8.73 -4.47
CA GLU A 303 28.17 -7.33 -4.86
C GLU A 303 29.08 -6.56 -3.90
N SER A 304 29.17 -6.96 -2.62
CA SER A 304 30.13 -6.35 -1.68
C SER A 304 31.60 -6.59 -2.07
N LYS A 305 31.85 -7.60 -2.91
CA LYS A 305 33.17 -7.91 -3.49
C LYS A 305 33.35 -7.30 -4.89
N GLY A 306 32.41 -6.45 -5.33
CA GLY A 306 32.42 -5.88 -6.68
C GLY A 306 32.00 -6.85 -7.79
N ASN A 307 31.33 -7.95 -7.46
CA ASN A 307 30.87 -8.94 -8.43
C ASN A 307 29.35 -8.88 -8.62
N LEU A 308 28.88 -8.79 -9.86
CA LEU A 308 27.46 -8.90 -10.18
C LEU A 308 26.93 -10.29 -9.83
N ASP A 309 25.69 -10.34 -9.34
CA ASP A 309 25.01 -11.61 -9.11
C ASP A 309 24.51 -12.19 -10.43
N THR A 310 25.10 -13.29 -10.87
CA THR A 310 24.81 -13.90 -12.18
C THR A 310 23.39 -14.44 -12.26
N SER A 311 22.85 -14.99 -11.16
CA SER A 311 21.48 -15.49 -11.09
C SER A 311 20.48 -14.35 -11.29
N TYR A 312 20.69 -13.24 -10.62
CA TYR A 312 19.85 -12.05 -10.79
C TYR A 312 20.03 -11.42 -12.18
N ALA A 313 21.25 -11.38 -12.72
CA ALA A 313 21.48 -10.90 -14.09
C ALA A 313 20.72 -11.72 -15.14
N ALA A 314 20.69 -13.05 -14.99
CA ALA A 314 19.93 -13.93 -15.85
C ALA A 314 18.42 -13.64 -15.75
N LEU A 315 17.90 -13.48 -14.52
CA LEU A 315 16.50 -13.10 -14.30
C LEU A 315 16.12 -11.79 -14.99
N VAL A 316 16.95 -10.75 -14.85
CA VAL A 316 16.75 -9.46 -15.52
C VAL A 316 16.72 -9.60 -17.03
N LYS A 317 17.62 -10.43 -17.58
CA LYS A 317 17.70 -10.67 -19.02
C LYS A 317 16.47 -11.40 -19.56
N GLU A 318 15.92 -12.35 -18.80
CA GLU A 318 14.74 -13.12 -19.19
C GLU A 318 13.45 -12.30 -19.11
N LEU A 319 13.32 -11.43 -18.11
CA LEU A 319 12.10 -10.69 -17.87
C LEU A 319 12.10 -9.27 -18.46
N LYS A 320 13.21 -8.75 -18.99
CA LYS A 320 13.19 -7.44 -19.67
C LYS A 320 12.43 -7.51 -21.00
N CYS A 321 11.73 -6.44 -21.36
CA CYS A 321 11.11 -6.34 -22.68
C CYS A 321 12.16 -6.39 -23.82
N THR A 322 11.81 -7.06 -24.91
CA THR A 322 12.62 -7.16 -26.13
C THR A 322 12.47 -5.94 -27.05
N LYS A 323 11.44 -5.12 -26.87
CA LYS A 323 11.22 -3.90 -27.64
C LYS A 323 12.28 -2.86 -27.28
N SER A 324 12.89 -2.26 -28.30
CA SER A 324 13.89 -1.19 -28.13
C SER A 324 13.35 -0.06 -27.26
N GLU A 325 14.20 0.44 -26.36
CA GLU A 325 13.92 1.54 -25.42
C GLU A 325 12.78 1.28 -24.43
N CYS A 326 12.17 0.08 -24.45
CA CYS A 326 11.12 -0.26 -23.50
C CYS A 326 11.70 -0.58 -22.13
N LYS A 327 11.21 0.13 -21.11
CA LYS A 327 11.57 -0.08 -19.70
C LYS A 327 10.64 -1.06 -18.98
N GLY A 328 9.67 -1.64 -19.69
CA GLY A 328 8.72 -2.61 -19.16
C GLY A 328 9.29 -4.02 -18.98
N TRP A 329 8.56 -4.80 -18.19
CA TRP A 329 8.86 -6.20 -17.89
C TRP A 329 7.90 -7.13 -18.60
N LEU A 330 8.40 -8.29 -19.01
CA LEU A 330 7.59 -9.43 -19.40
C LEU A 330 6.96 -10.01 -18.15
N ILE A 331 5.63 -10.03 -18.14
CA ILE A 331 4.80 -10.56 -17.08
C ILE A 331 3.94 -11.70 -17.65
N PRO A 332 3.56 -12.69 -16.83
CA PRO A 332 2.61 -13.71 -17.25
C PRO A 332 1.29 -13.09 -17.69
N SER A 333 0.66 -13.65 -18.73
CA SER A 333 -0.67 -13.26 -19.20
C SER A 333 -1.55 -14.49 -19.33
N PHE A 334 -2.85 -14.32 -19.13
CA PHE A 334 -3.80 -15.42 -19.26
C PHE A 334 -4.04 -15.80 -20.74
N GLU A 335 -3.96 -14.83 -21.65
CA GLU A 335 -4.07 -15.07 -23.10
C GLU A 335 -2.74 -15.49 -23.74
N LYS A 336 -1.61 -15.06 -23.19
CA LYS A 336 -0.26 -15.28 -23.75
C LYS A 336 0.71 -15.74 -22.69
N TYR A 337 1.65 -16.62 -23.04
CA TYR A 337 2.65 -17.14 -22.10
C TYR A 337 3.36 -16.03 -21.31
N MET A 338 3.80 -14.97 -22.00
CA MET A 338 4.33 -13.74 -21.40
C MET A 338 3.96 -12.52 -22.28
N ARG A 339 3.82 -11.35 -21.66
CA ARG A 339 3.64 -10.06 -22.35
C ARG A 339 4.29 -8.92 -21.60
N CYS A 340 4.67 -7.86 -22.28
CA CYS A 340 5.25 -6.69 -21.62
C CYS A 340 4.17 -5.85 -20.91
N GLU A 341 4.34 -5.57 -19.62
CA GLU A 341 3.44 -4.73 -18.82
C GLU A 341 3.37 -3.26 -19.28
N ALA A 342 4.34 -2.80 -20.07
CA ALA A 342 4.41 -1.41 -20.53
C ALA A 342 4.00 -1.22 -22.00
N CYS A 343 4.40 -2.13 -22.90
CA CYS A 343 4.14 -1.99 -24.34
C CYS A 343 3.33 -3.14 -24.96
N GLY A 344 2.93 -4.15 -24.19
CA GLY A 344 2.15 -5.30 -24.67
C GLY A 344 2.90 -6.28 -25.56
N THR A 345 4.18 -6.04 -25.87
CA THR A 345 5.02 -6.95 -26.68
C THR A 345 5.13 -8.32 -26.00
N SER A 346 4.88 -9.38 -26.73
CA SER A 346 5.17 -10.75 -26.29
C SER A 346 6.50 -11.24 -26.87
N PRO A 347 7.24 -12.10 -26.15
CA PRO A 347 8.54 -12.61 -26.59
C PRO A 347 8.47 -13.41 -27.89
#